data_AF-A0A1J4XI85-F1
#
_entry.id   AF-A0A1J4XI85-F1
#
_cell.length_a   1.000
_cell.length_b   1.000
_cell.length_c   1.000
_cell.angle_alpha   90.00
_cell.angle_beta   90.00
_cell.angle_gamma   90.00
#
_symmetry.space_group_name_H-M   'P 1'
#
loop_
_entity.id
_entity.type
_entity.pdbx_description
1 polymer ?
#
loop_
_entity_poly.entity_id
_entity_poly.type
_entity_poly.pdbx_seq_one_letter_code
_entity_poly.pdbx_strand_id
1 'polypeptide(L)'
;MNCPACSNPLTLKNVGNLDVDVCENGCGGIWFDLLELKKVDEPHESAGEALLDIPRNPEIKVDFEAKRKCPHCDGITMMRHFYSIKREVEIDECPNCGGIWLDAGELAAIRSLFQSESEKKAAAKNLYNRAFDAELKILGARAEQGTKNPTQIGLALKFLSPATE
;
A
#
# COMPACT_ATOMS: atom_id res chain seq x y z
N MET A 1 4.74 20.39 0.67
CA MET A 1 5.40 19.24 1.34
C MET A 1 6.74 18.96 0.65
N ASN A 2 7.69 18.30 1.31
CA ASN A 2 8.99 17.94 0.71
C ASN A 2 9.05 16.45 0.40
N CYS A 3 9.68 16.10 -0.72
CA CYS A 3 9.86 14.73 -1.18
C CYS A 3 10.66 13.92 -0.14
N PRO A 4 10.12 12.79 0.34
CA PRO A 4 10.80 11.99 1.35
C PRO A 4 12.03 11.25 0.81
N ALA A 5 12.17 11.11 -0.52
CA ALA A 5 13.28 10.40 -1.16
C ALA A 5 14.46 11.32 -1.52
N CYS A 6 14.21 12.58 -1.90
CA CYS A 6 15.28 13.51 -2.33
C CYS A 6 15.17 14.94 -1.78
N SER A 7 14.20 15.21 -0.90
CA SER A 7 13.97 16.52 -0.25
C SER A 7 13.54 17.68 -1.15
N ASN A 8 13.44 17.48 -2.47
CA ASN A 8 12.87 18.48 -3.38
C ASN A 8 11.40 18.80 -3.03
N PRO A 9 10.90 20.01 -3.32
CA PRO A 9 9.48 20.32 -3.12
C PRO A 9 8.60 19.41 -3.98
N LEU A 10 7.50 18.94 -3.41
CA LEU A 10 6.46 18.24 -4.18
C LEU A 10 5.53 19.26 -4.86
N THR A 11 5.03 18.90 -6.04
CA THR A 11 4.08 19.70 -6.81
C THR A 11 2.76 18.95 -6.96
N LEU A 12 1.65 19.68 -6.84
CA LEU A 12 0.32 19.09 -7.04
C LEU A 12 0.08 18.79 -8.52
N LYS A 13 -0.33 17.56 -8.83
CA LYS A 13 -0.69 17.11 -10.17
C LYS A 13 -2.12 16.58 -10.15
N ASN A 14 -2.98 17.24 -10.92
CA ASN A 14 -4.36 16.81 -11.11
C ASN A 14 -4.44 15.78 -12.25
N VAL A 15 -5.05 14.62 -11.99
CA VAL A 15 -5.34 13.58 -12.99
C VAL A 15 -6.79 13.11 -12.84
N GLY A 16 -7.65 13.51 -13.78
CA GLY A 16 -9.08 13.25 -13.70
C GLY A 16 -9.72 13.95 -12.49
N ASN A 17 -10.15 13.18 -11.49
CA ASN A 17 -10.72 13.68 -10.23
C ASN A 17 -9.79 13.44 -9.02
N LEU A 18 -8.51 13.17 -9.28
CA LEU A 18 -7.50 12.89 -8.28
C LEU A 18 -6.47 14.00 -8.26
N ASP A 19 -6.08 14.43 -7.07
CA ASP A 19 -5.00 15.37 -6.84
C ASP A 19 -3.88 14.64 -6.09
N VAL A 20 -2.71 14.49 -6.70
CA VAL A 20 -1.55 13.82 -6.07
C VAL A 20 -0.35 14.74 -6.02
N ASP A 21 0.55 14.49 -5.08
CA ASP A 21 1.80 15.26 -4.95
C ASP A 21 2.96 14.51 -5.62
N VAL A 22 3.56 15.11 -6.65
CA VAL A 22 4.63 14.49 -7.43
C VAL A 22 5.96 15.20 -7.22
N CYS A 23 7.06 14.44 -7.25
CA CYS A 23 8.41 15.00 -7.24
C CYS A 23 8.90 15.28 -8.66
N GLU A 24 8.22 16.20 -9.34
CA GLU A 24 8.52 16.59 -10.73
C GLU A 24 9.88 17.30 -10.84
N ASN A 25 10.64 16.96 -11.88
CA ASN A 25 12.04 17.37 -12.07
C ASN A 25 12.96 16.96 -10.90
N GLY A 26 12.47 16.07 -10.02
CA GLY A 26 13.18 15.50 -8.88
C GLY A 26 13.48 14.03 -9.12
N CYS A 27 13.22 13.20 -8.11
CA CYS A 27 13.34 11.75 -8.25
C CYS A 27 12.18 11.10 -9.01
N GLY A 28 11.05 11.80 -9.20
CA GLY A 28 9.85 11.29 -9.89
C GLY A 28 8.95 10.40 -9.03
N GLY A 29 9.16 10.34 -7.72
CA GLY A 29 8.24 9.66 -6.81
C GLY A 29 6.93 10.42 -6.63
N ILE A 30 5.91 9.72 -6.13
CA ILE A 30 4.53 10.18 -6.03
C ILE A 30 4.01 9.88 -4.63
N TRP A 31 3.36 10.88 -4.04
CA TRP A 31 2.59 10.74 -2.82
C TRP A 31 1.10 10.64 -3.15
N PHE A 32 0.47 9.62 -2.58
CA PHE A 32 -0.97 9.37 -2.63
C PHE A 32 -1.53 9.51 -1.22
N ASP A 33 -2.57 10.31 -1.03
CA ASP A 33 -3.30 10.33 0.23
C ASP A 33 -4.11 9.03 0.41
N LEU A 34 -4.74 8.92 1.58
CA LEU A 34 -5.52 7.75 1.96
C LEU A 34 -6.56 7.40 0.88
N LEU A 35 -6.46 6.16 0.37
CA LEU A 35 -7.33 5.57 -0.66
C LEU A 35 -7.17 6.15 -2.08
N GLU A 36 -6.22 7.04 -2.34
CA GLU A 36 -6.02 7.61 -3.68
C GLU A 36 -5.37 6.63 -4.65
N LEU A 37 -4.38 5.87 -4.20
CA LEU A 37 -3.70 4.88 -5.04
C LEU A 37 -4.69 3.86 -5.65
N LYS A 38 -5.73 3.49 -4.91
CA LYS A 38 -6.78 2.54 -5.35
C LYS A 38 -7.65 3.03 -6.52
N LYS A 39 -7.47 4.27 -6.96
CA LYS A 39 -8.19 4.85 -8.10
C LYS A 39 -7.36 4.82 -9.38
N VAL A 40 -6.09 4.40 -9.28
CA VAL A 40 -5.12 4.40 -10.38
C VAL A 40 -4.19 3.18 -10.37
N ASP A 41 -4.39 2.19 -9.49
CA ASP A 41 -3.53 1.02 -9.38
C ASP A 41 -3.87 -0.09 -10.39
N GLU A 42 -4.96 0.05 -11.16
CA GLU A 42 -5.37 -0.90 -12.20
C GLU A 42 -5.17 -0.36 -13.63
N PRO A 43 -4.79 -1.20 -14.61
CA PRO A 43 -4.58 -0.77 -16.00
C PRO A 43 -5.77 -0.07 -16.67
N HIS A 44 -7.00 -0.42 -16.30
CA HIS A 44 -8.20 0.16 -16.90
C HIS A 44 -8.54 1.55 -16.35
N GLU A 45 -7.88 1.97 -15.28
CA GLU A 45 -8.02 3.30 -14.69
C GLU A 45 -7.12 4.27 -15.45
N SER A 46 -7.70 4.91 -16.46
CA SER A 46 -6.97 5.75 -17.42
C SER A 46 -6.31 6.99 -16.81
N ALA A 47 -6.82 7.49 -15.68
CA ALA A 47 -6.21 8.61 -14.96
C ALA A 47 -4.78 8.31 -14.52
N GLY A 48 -4.46 7.04 -14.22
CA GLY A 48 -3.12 6.62 -13.83
C GLY A 48 -2.07 6.70 -14.94
N GLU A 49 -2.46 6.72 -16.21
CA GLU A 49 -1.53 6.81 -17.34
C GLU A 49 -0.68 8.09 -17.29
N ALA A 50 -1.28 9.20 -16.87
CA ALA A 50 -0.59 10.48 -16.71
C ALA A 50 0.42 10.51 -15.55
N LEU A 51 0.44 9.47 -14.72
CA LEU A 51 1.35 9.31 -13.58
C LEU A 51 2.51 8.34 -13.85
N LEU A 52 2.52 7.65 -15.02
CA LEU A 52 3.55 6.65 -15.33
C LEU A 52 4.90 7.24 -15.74
N ASP A 53 4.90 8.47 -16.26
CA ASP A 53 6.10 9.17 -16.73
C ASP A 53 6.17 10.58 -16.13
N ILE A 54 6.51 10.65 -14.85
CA ILE A 54 6.80 11.92 -14.19
C ILE A 54 8.19 12.40 -14.63
N PRO A 55 8.37 13.65 -15.10
CA PRO A 55 9.67 14.20 -15.44
C PRO A 55 10.66 14.09 -14.27
N ARG A 56 11.87 13.58 -14.55
CA ARG A 56 12.92 13.34 -13.55
C ARG A 56 14.20 14.07 -13.87
N ASN A 57 14.94 14.42 -12.83
CA ASN A 57 16.33 14.82 -12.98
C ASN A 57 17.25 13.58 -12.81
N PRO A 58 17.96 13.15 -13.87
CA PRO A 58 18.82 11.95 -13.83
C PRO A 58 20.05 12.09 -12.90
N GLU A 59 20.39 13.31 -12.49
CA GLU A 59 21.50 13.57 -11.56
C GLU A 59 21.13 13.24 -10.12
N ILE A 60 19.84 13.20 -9.78
CA ILE A 60 19.38 12.87 -8.43
C ILE A 60 19.56 11.37 -8.18
N LYS A 61 20.31 11.05 -7.13
CA LYS A 61 20.47 9.69 -6.62
C LYS A 61 19.60 9.50 -5.40
N VAL A 62 18.65 8.58 -5.50
CA VAL A 62 17.80 8.15 -4.39
C VAL A 62 18.49 7.01 -3.66
N ASP A 63 18.56 7.10 -2.33
CA ASP A 63 18.86 5.97 -1.48
C ASP A 63 17.54 5.22 -1.22
N PHE A 64 17.40 4.07 -1.86
CA PHE A 64 16.21 3.24 -1.73
C PHE A 64 16.14 2.55 -0.38
N GLU A 65 17.25 2.37 0.35
CA GLU A 65 17.26 1.70 1.67
C GLU A 65 16.96 2.67 2.83
N ALA A 66 16.98 3.98 2.56
CA ALA A 66 16.76 4.99 3.59
C ALA A 66 15.34 4.91 4.18
N LYS A 67 15.25 5.03 5.52
CA LYS A 67 13.97 5.22 6.20
C LYS A 67 13.42 6.60 5.87
N ARG A 68 12.19 6.64 5.40
CA ARG A 68 11.52 7.86 4.94
C ARG A 68 10.56 8.42 5.98
N LYS A 69 10.49 9.75 6.07
CA LYS A 69 9.48 10.44 6.88
C LYS A 69 8.25 10.74 6.05
N CYS A 70 7.07 10.71 6.66
CA CYS A 70 5.85 11.13 5.99
C CYS A 70 5.95 12.61 5.59
N PRO A 71 5.67 12.97 4.32
CA PRO A 71 5.69 14.35 3.87
C PRO A 71 4.53 15.19 4.43
N HIS A 72 3.46 14.54 4.89
CA HIS A 72 2.25 15.17 5.45
C HIS A 72 2.25 15.18 7.00
N CYS A 73 2.82 14.18 7.66
CA CYS A 73 2.79 14.04 9.12
C CYS A 73 4.17 14.30 9.73
N ASP A 74 4.25 15.36 10.53
CA ASP A 74 5.50 15.74 11.21
C ASP A 74 6.01 14.63 12.13
N GLY A 75 7.28 14.26 11.96
CA GLY A 75 7.98 13.31 12.84
C GLY A 75 7.63 11.83 12.62
N ILE A 76 6.69 11.49 11.73
CA ILE A 76 6.28 10.11 11.49
C ILE A 76 7.20 9.44 10.47
N THR A 77 7.79 8.30 10.83
CA THR A 77 8.53 7.44 9.90
C THR A 77 7.57 6.50 9.20
N MET A 78 7.63 6.42 7.87
CA MET A 78 6.80 5.51 7.09
C MET A 78 7.29 4.07 7.22
N MET A 79 6.36 3.13 7.07
CA MET A 79 6.61 1.70 7.11
C MET A 79 6.75 1.16 5.70
N ARG A 80 7.87 0.49 5.43
CA ARG A 80 8.07 -0.22 4.17
C ARG A 80 7.45 -1.60 4.21
N HIS A 81 6.65 -1.94 3.21
CA HIS A 81 6.12 -3.29 3.03
C HIS A 81 5.78 -3.56 1.57
N PHE A 82 5.50 -4.83 1.26
CA PHE A 82 5.04 -5.18 -0.08
C PHE A 82 3.61 -4.71 -0.33
N TYR A 83 3.36 -4.18 -1.53
CA TYR A 83 2.02 -3.75 -1.96
C TYR A 83 1.02 -4.91 -2.00
N SER A 84 1.51 -6.10 -2.38
CA SER A 84 0.67 -7.28 -2.54
C SER A 84 1.38 -8.55 -2.12
N ILE A 85 0.61 -9.64 -2.07
CA ILE A 85 1.11 -10.97 -1.74
C ILE A 85 2.19 -11.50 -2.71
N LYS A 86 2.30 -10.93 -3.92
CA LYS A 86 3.36 -11.30 -4.87
C LYS A 86 4.74 -10.86 -4.40
N ARG A 87 4.81 -9.87 -3.51
CA ARG A 87 6.06 -9.33 -2.96
C ARG A 87 7.05 -8.84 -4.02
N GLU A 88 6.52 -8.24 -5.08
CA GLU A 88 7.29 -7.74 -6.22
C GLU A 88 7.50 -6.23 -6.18
N VAL A 89 6.64 -5.49 -5.46
CA VAL A 89 6.74 -4.03 -5.29
C VAL A 89 6.66 -3.70 -3.81
N GLU A 90 7.65 -2.97 -3.32
CA GLU A 90 7.65 -2.37 -1.99
C GLU A 90 7.06 -0.96 -2.07
N ILE A 91 6.38 -0.54 -1.01
CA ILE A 91 5.81 0.80 -0.87
C ILE A 91 6.12 1.32 0.53
N ASP A 92 6.16 2.64 0.70
CA ASP A 92 6.28 3.26 2.02
C ASP A 92 4.93 3.86 2.44
N GLU A 93 4.28 3.30 3.46
CA GLU A 93 2.97 3.74 3.97
C GLU A 93 3.13 4.48 5.31
N CYS A 94 2.45 5.61 5.46
CA CYS A 94 2.42 6.33 6.72
C CYS A 94 1.43 5.69 7.70
N PRO A 95 1.87 5.21 8.87
CA PRO A 95 0.96 4.57 9.85
C PRO A 95 -0.03 5.54 10.50
N ASN A 96 0.17 6.86 10.36
CA ASN A 96 -0.70 7.87 10.97
C ASN A 96 -1.83 8.33 10.05
N CYS A 97 -1.51 8.70 8.79
CA CYS A 97 -2.52 9.19 7.85
C CYS A 97 -2.95 8.15 6.79
N GLY A 98 -2.23 7.03 6.66
CA GLY A 98 -2.48 6.01 5.64
C GLY A 98 -2.12 6.46 4.21
N GLY A 99 -1.42 7.57 4.05
CA GLY A 99 -0.87 7.99 2.76
C GLY A 99 0.33 7.13 2.36
N ILE A 100 0.54 6.97 1.06
CA ILE A 100 1.49 6.05 0.44
C ILE A 100 2.46 6.84 -0.43
N TRP A 101 3.74 6.56 -0.27
CA TRP A 101 4.79 7.00 -1.19
C TRP A 101 5.15 5.86 -2.13
N LEU A 102 5.18 6.17 -3.43
CA LEU A 102 5.72 5.32 -4.49
C LEU A 102 6.95 5.98 -5.11
N ASP A 103 8.03 5.23 -5.25
CA ASP A 103 9.18 5.64 -6.05
C ASP A 103 8.88 5.59 -7.55
N ALA A 104 9.72 6.27 -8.33
CA ALA A 104 9.60 6.31 -9.78
C ALA A 104 9.59 4.88 -10.37
N GLY A 105 8.50 4.56 -11.09
CA GLY A 105 8.30 3.26 -11.75
C GLY A 105 7.49 2.25 -10.93
N GLU A 106 7.31 2.44 -9.63
CA GLU A 106 6.55 1.49 -8.79
C GLU A 106 5.06 1.45 -9.16
N LEU A 107 4.46 2.59 -9.54
CA LEU A 107 3.07 2.61 -10.02
C LEU A 107 2.88 1.74 -11.27
N ALA A 108 3.81 1.81 -12.23
CA ALA A 108 3.77 0.99 -13.44
C ALA A 108 3.93 -0.50 -13.10
N ALA A 109 4.81 -0.81 -12.14
CA ALA A 109 5.00 -2.18 -11.65
C ALA A 109 3.71 -2.68 -10.97
N ILE A 110 3.08 -1.88 -10.11
CA ILE A 110 1.81 -2.19 -9.43
C ILE A 110 0.71 -2.52 -10.44
N ARG A 111 0.52 -1.67 -11.46
CA ARG A 111 -0.47 -1.88 -12.54
C ARG A 111 -0.21 -3.15 -13.34
N SER A 112 1.02 -3.68 -13.31
CA SER A 112 1.39 -4.92 -14.00
C SER A 112 1.22 -6.17 -13.12
N LEU A 113 0.96 -6.03 -11.81
CA LEU A 113 0.87 -7.17 -10.89
C LEU A 113 -0.38 -8.02 -11.10
N PHE A 114 -1.53 -7.41 -11.40
CA PHE A 114 -2.80 -8.12 -11.56
C PHE A 114 -3.58 -7.52 -12.72
N GLN A 115 -4.35 -8.35 -13.42
CA GLN A 115 -5.22 -7.89 -14.50
C GLN A 115 -6.49 -7.21 -13.95
N SER A 116 -6.86 -7.51 -12.69
CA SER A 116 -7.97 -6.87 -11.98
C SER A 116 -7.92 -7.06 -10.45
N GLU A 117 -8.68 -6.26 -9.73
CA GLU A 117 -8.96 -6.35 -8.30
C GLU A 117 -9.55 -7.71 -7.93
N SER A 118 -10.32 -8.31 -8.83
CA SER A 118 -10.90 -9.65 -8.61
C SER A 118 -9.81 -10.73 -8.53
N GLU A 119 -8.78 -10.64 -9.38
CA GLU A 119 -7.63 -11.54 -9.39
C GLU A 119 -6.78 -11.32 -8.13
N LYS A 120 -6.51 -10.06 -7.78
CA LYS A 120 -5.77 -9.68 -6.57
C LYS A 120 -6.44 -10.22 -5.30
N LYS A 121 -7.77 -10.06 -5.18
CA LYS A 121 -8.57 -10.60 -4.07
C LYS A 121 -8.56 -12.12 -4.03
N ALA A 122 -8.69 -12.78 -5.18
CA ALA A 122 -8.63 -14.24 -5.26
C ALA A 122 -7.27 -14.77 -4.81
N ALA A 123 -6.18 -14.12 -5.24
CA ALA A 123 -4.82 -14.49 -4.86
C ALA A 123 -4.59 -14.33 -3.35
N ALA A 124 -5.03 -13.21 -2.77
CA ALA A 124 -4.98 -12.99 -1.32
C ALA A 124 -5.81 -14.02 -0.54
N LYS A 125 -7.03 -14.32 -0.99
CA LYS A 125 -7.90 -15.35 -0.39
C LYS A 125 -7.26 -16.73 -0.42
N ASN A 126 -6.63 -17.10 -1.53
CA ASN A 126 -5.94 -18.39 -1.68
C ASN A 126 -4.74 -18.50 -0.74
N LEU A 127 -4.00 -17.40 -0.51
CA LEU A 127 -2.92 -17.39 0.48
C LEU A 127 -3.47 -17.53 1.90
N TYR A 128 -4.50 -16.75 2.25
CA TYR A 128 -5.15 -16.82 3.56
C TYR A 128 -5.65 -18.24 3.86
N ASN A 129 -6.36 -18.86 2.90
CA ASN A 129 -6.79 -20.24 3.02
C ASN A 129 -5.60 -21.17 3.23
N ARG A 130 -4.53 -21.09 2.42
CA ARG A 130 -3.36 -21.97 2.62
C ARG A 130 -2.67 -21.77 3.98
N ALA A 131 -2.57 -20.53 4.46
CA ALA A 131 -1.90 -20.21 5.71
C ALA A 131 -2.72 -20.63 6.93
N PHE A 132 -4.05 -20.52 6.85
CA PHE A 132 -4.94 -20.73 7.99
C PHE A 132 -5.92 -21.89 7.82
N ASP A 133 -5.85 -22.69 6.74
CA ASP A 133 -6.82 -23.75 6.43
C ASP A 133 -6.95 -24.78 7.55
N ALA A 134 -5.84 -25.15 8.18
CA ALA A 134 -5.85 -26.07 9.30
C ALA A 134 -6.51 -25.43 10.54
N GLU A 135 -6.20 -24.17 10.84
CA GLU A 135 -6.68 -23.45 12.01
C GLU A 135 -8.16 -23.05 11.88
N LEU A 136 -8.58 -22.61 10.69
CA LEU A 136 -9.98 -22.34 10.32
C LEU A 136 -10.83 -23.62 10.31
N LYS A 137 -10.30 -24.76 9.83
CA LYS A 137 -11.01 -26.05 9.94
C LYS A 137 -11.21 -26.46 11.40
N ILE A 138 -10.20 -26.24 12.26
CA ILE A 138 -10.31 -26.50 13.70
C ILE A 138 -11.35 -25.57 14.35
N LEU A 139 -11.34 -24.27 14.03
CA LEU A 139 -12.31 -23.30 14.54
C LEU A 139 -13.73 -23.60 14.04
N GLY A 140 -13.89 -23.93 12.76
CA GLY A 140 -15.16 -24.29 12.13
C GLY A 140 -15.76 -25.56 12.74
N ALA A 141 -14.96 -26.62 12.90
CA ALA A 141 -15.41 -27.85 13.55
C ALA A 141 -15.84 -27.63 15.01
N ARG A 142 -15.17 -26.73 15.74
CA ARG A 142 -15.54 -26.36 17.12
C ARG A 142 -16.81 -25.50 17.19
N ALA A 143 -17.04 -24.63 16.20
CA ALA A 143 -18.24 -23.82 16.09
C ALA A 143 -19.48 -24.68 15.75
N GLU A 144 -19.33 -25.66 14.85
CA GLU A 144 -20.38 -26.63 14.50
C GLU A 144 -20.75 -27.57 15.66
N GLN A 145 -19.80 -27.85 16.56
CA GLN A 145 -20.03 -28.62 17.79
C GLN A 145 -20.72 -27.84 18.92
N GLY A 146 -21.17 -26.60 18.67
CA GLY A 146 -22.10 -25.89 19.55
C GLY A 146 -21.52 -25.39 20.88
N THR A 147 -20.19 -25.30 21.03
CA THR A 147 -19.59 -24.66 22.21
C THR A 147 -19.66 -23.13 22.09
N LYS A 148 -20.85 -22.56 22.28
CA LYS A 148 -21.04 -21.11 22.40
C LYS A 148 -20.51 -20.63 23.75
N ASN A 149 -19.18 -20.54 23.90
CA ASN A 149 -18.58 -19.80 25.00
C ASN A 149 -17.99 -18.47 24.46
N PRO A 150 -18.66 -17.32 24.68
CA PRO A 150 -18.28 -16.03 24.10
C PRO A 150 -16.86 -15.56 24.50
N THR A 151 -16.28 -16.08 25.58
CA THR A 151 -14.90 -15.78 26.01
C THR A 151 -13.82 -16.39 25.11
N GLN A 152 -14.08 -17.49 24.40
CA GLN A 152 -13.08 -18.12 23.53
C GLN A 152 -12.96 -17.45 22.15
N ILE A 153 -14.06 -16.89 21.64
CA ILE A 153 -14.08 -16.15 20.37
C ILE A 153 -13.24 -14.87 20.48
N GLY A 154 -13.29 -14.19 21.63
CA GLY A 154 -12.49 -13.00 21.90
C GLY A 154 -10.97 -13.25 21.92
N LEU A 155 -10.53 -14.48 22.21
CA LEU A 155 -9.10 -14.83 22.22
C LEU A 155 -8.55 -15.08 20.80
N ALA A 156 -9.37 -15.63 19.90
CA ALA A 156 -8.99 -15.90 18.51
C ALA A 156 -8.88 -14.62 17.67
N LEU A 157 -9.66 -13.58 18.00
CA LEU A 157 -9.64 -12.28 17.30
C LEU A 157 -8.56 -11.32 17.78
N LYS A 158 -7.87 -11.61 18.90
CA LYS A 158 -6.75 -10.79 19.41
C LYS A 158 -5.56 -10.71 18.44
N PHE A 159 -5.42 -11.67 17.54
CA PHE A 159 -4.35 -11.69 16.53
C PHE A 159 -4.71 -10.91 15.26
N LEU A 160 -5.96 -10.46 15.11
CA LEU A 160 -6.47 -9.76 13.93
C LEU A 160 -6.71 -8.26 14.15
N SER A 161 -6.46 -7.75 15.35
CA SER A 161 -6.38 -6.31 15.64
C SER A 161 -5.02 -6.01 16.25
N PRO A 162 -4.24 -5.06 15.69
CA PRO A 162 -3.14 -4.47 16.44
C PRO A 162 -3.75 -3.87 17.71
N ALA A 163 -3.15 -4.16 18.87
CA ALA A 163 -3.55 -3.55 20.11
C ALA A 163 -3.48 -2.02 19.97
N THR A 164 -4.60 -1.34 20.12
CA THR A 164 -4.63 0.09 20.41
C THR A 164 -4.20 0.26 21.87
N GLU A 165 -3.01 0.82 22.09
CA GLU A 165 -2.68 1.52 23.35
C GLU A 165 -3.16 2.98 23.25
#